data_AF-A0A7X5C8L1-F1
#
_entry.id   AF-A0A7X5C8L1-F1
#
_cell.length_a   1.000
_cell.length_b   1.000
_cell.length_c   1.000
_cell.angle_alpha   90.00
_cell.angle_beta   90.00
_cell.angle_gamma   90.00
#
_symmetry.space_group_name_H-M   'P 1'
#
loop_
_entity.id
_entity.type
_entity.pdbx_description
1 polymer ?
#
loop_
_entity_poly.entity_id
_entity_poly.type
_entity_poly.pdbx_seq_one_letter_code
_entity_poly.pdbx_strand_id
1 'polypeptide(L)' 'MNITVSEFLGMALDGTYEFAIYDFSKGKNIFESWHEDSETPEEIEDMIVESWELENGKIVFNVDNGNE' A
#
# COMPACT_ATOMS: atom_id res chain seq x y z
N MET A 1 -16.48 0.58 3.80
CA MET A 1 -16.04 -0.62 3.04
C MET A 1 -14.55 -0.63 3.25
N ASN A 2 -14.04 -1.61 3.97
CA ASN A 2 -12.63 -1.67 4.33
C ASN A 2 -11.98 -2.51 3.24
N ILE A 3 -11.08 -1.91 2.45
CA ILE A 3 -10.36 -2.57 1.37
C ILE A 3 -8.94 -2.82 1.86
N THR A 4 -8.43 -4.04 1.71
CA THR A 4 -7.04 -4.33 2.04
C THR A 4 -6.09 -3.87 0.94
N VAL A 5 -4.79 -3.79 1.22
CA VAL A 5 -3.77 -3.52 0.21
C VAL A 5 -3.83 -4.56 -0.91
N SER A 6 -3.91 -5.86 -0.59
CA SER A 6 -4.01 -6.92 -1.60
C SER A 6 -5.27 -6.82 -2.48
N GLU A 7 -6.41 -6.49 -1.89
CA GLU A 7 -7.66 -6.24 -2.63
C GLU A 7 -7.52 -5.01 -3.54
N PHE A 8 -6.91 -3.93 -3.06
CA PHE A 8 -6.68 -2.73 -3.88
C PHE A 8 -5.73 -3.03 -5.03
N LEU A 9 -4.60 -3.68 -4.76
CA LEU A 9 -3.62 -4.08 -5.77
C LEU A 9 -4.28 -4.96 -6.84
N GLY A 10 -5.10 -5.94 -6.43
CA GLY A 10 -5.84 -6.81 -7.35
C GLY A 10 -6.94 -6.12 -8.16
N MET A 11 -7.47 -4.99 -7.69
CA MET A 11 -8.45 -4.18 -8.43
C MET A 11 -7.78 -3.16 -9.36
N ALA A 12 -6.65 -2.59 -8.96
CA ALA A 12 -6.06 -1.42 -9.57
C ALA A 12 -4.86 -1.70 -10.47
N LEU A 13 -4.09 -2.78 -10.23
CA LEU A 13 -2.78 -2.98 -10.85
C LEU A 13 -2.68 -4.40 -11.43
N ASP A 14 -2.52 -4.48 -12.75
CA ASP A 14 -2.20 -5.71 -13.50
C ASP A 14 -0.72 -6.14 -13.31
N GLY A 15 -0.13 -5.80 -12.14
CA GLY A 15 1.28 -6.01 -11.79
C GLY A 15 2.26 -4.91 -12.22
N THR A 16 1.83 -3.91 -12.99
CA THR A 16 2.74 -3.00 -13.73
C THR A 16 3.15 -1.70 -13.00
N TYR A 17 2.69 -1.47 -11.78
CA TYR A 17 2.80 -0.15 -11.14
C TYR A 17 3.64 -0.17 -9.87
N GLU A 18 4.50 0.84 -9.74
CA GLU A 18 5.22 1.15 -8.50
C GLU A 18 4.24 1.70 -7.45
N PHE A 19 4.35 1.22 -6.22
CA PHE A 19 3.53 1.67 -5.11
C PHE A 19 4.30 1.73 -3.78
N ALA A 20 3.82 2.55 -2.85
CA ALA A 20 4.34 2.68 -1.48
C ALA A 20 3.21 2.46 -0.49
N ILE A 21 3.59 2.07 0.73
CA ILE A 21 2.70 2.00 1.89
C ILE A 21 3.21 3.00 2.92
N TYR A 22 2.37 3.99 3.20
CA TYR A 22 2.61 5.00 4.22
C TYR A 22 1.73 4.72 5.43
N ASP A 23 2.34 4.62 6.61
CA ASP A 23 1.64 4.35 7.86
C ASP A 23 1.45 5.68 8.62
N PHE A 24 0.20 6.15 8.72
CA PHE A 24 -0.13 7.39 9.44
C PHE A 24 0.23 7.33 10.92
N SER A 25 0.08 6.16 11.54
CA SER A 25 0.39 5.97 12.97
C SER A 25 1.89 6.13 13.25
N LYS A 26 2.74 5.82 12.27
CA LYS A 26 4.21 5.90 12.36
C LYS A 26 4.81 7.14 11.68
N GLY A 27 4.02 7.85 10.87
CA GLY A 27 4.45 9.02 10.12
C GLY A 27 5.57 8.76 9.11
N LYS A 28 5.59 7.57 8.49
CA LYS A 28 6.64 7.16 7.54
C LYS A 28 6.18 6.09 6.54
N ASN A 29 6.90 6.00 5.42
CA ASN A 29 6.82 4.85 4.53
C ASN A 29 7.33 3.59 5.25
N ILE A 30 6.54 2.52 5.19
CA ILE A 30 6.89 1.21 5.75
C ILE A 30 7.20 0.19 4.66
N PHE A 31 6.75 0.44 3.43
CA PHE A 31 7.04 -0.40 2.28
C PHE A 31 7.07 0.43 1.00
N GLU A 32 7.94 0.04 0.07
CA GLU A 32 8.04 0.61 -1.26
C GLU A 32 8.32 -0.53 -2.23
N SER A 33 7.46 -0.70 -3.24
CA SER A 33 7.77 -1.58 -4.35
C SER A 33 8.73 -0.86 -5.29
N TRP A 34 9.80 -1.57 -5.68
CA TRP A 34 10.85 -1.04 -6.54
C TRP A 34 10.78 -1.58 -7.97
N HIS A 35 10.01 -2.67 -8.21
CA HIS A 35 9.80 -3.30 -9.52
C HIS A 35 8.52 -4.16 -9.52
N GLU A 36 8.03 -4.50 -10.73
CA GLU A 36 6.81 -5.28 -11.04
C GLU A 36 6.72 -6.66 -10.34
N ASP A 37 7.82 -7.16 -9.76
CA ASP A 37 7.92 -8.48 -9.12
C ASP A 37 8.26 -8.42 -7.61
N SER A 38 8.07 -7.28 -6.95
CA SER A 38 8.29 -7.23 -5.50
C SER A 38 7.13 -7.89 -4.77
N GLU A 39 7.34 -9.11 -4.25
CA GLU A 39 6.38 -9.76 -3.36
C GLU A 39 6.07 -8.83 -2.18
N THR A 40 4.79 -8.54 -1.99
CA THR A 40 4.34 -7.70 -0.87
C THR A 40 4.29 -8.59 0.36
N PRO A 41 4.88 -8.19 1.50
CA PRO A 41 4.78 -8.99 2.72
C PRO A 41 3.31 -9.21 3.11
N GLU A 42 2.92 -10.41 3.54
CA GLU A 42 1.53 -10.72 3.97
C GLU A 42 1.01 -9.70 4.99
N GLU A 43 1.87 -9.26 5.93
CA GLU A 43 1.52 -8.23 6.93
C GLU A 43 1.08 -6.90 6.32
N ILE A 44 1.62 -6.55 5.15
CA ILE A 44 1.26 -5.35 4.39
C ILE A 44 -0.01 -5.61 3.56
N GLU A 45 -0.10 -6.78 2.93
CA GLU A 45 -1.24 -7.19 2.11
C GLU A 45 -2.57 -7.13 2.86
N ASP A 46 -2.56 -7.49 4.15
CA ASP A 46 -3.73 -7.48 5.03
C ASP A 46 -4.05 -6.10 5.64
N MET A 47 -3.22 -5.08 5.41
CA MET A 47 -3.47 -3.73 5.96
C MET A 47 -4.67 -3.09 5.29
N ILE A 48 -5.49 -2.39 6.09
CA ILE A 48 -6.62 -1.62 5.59
C ILE A 48 -6.12 -0.32 4.97
N VAL A 49 -6.51 -0.09 3.72
CA VAL A 49 -6.24 1.16 3.00
C VAL A 49 -7.30 2.18 3.41
N GLU A 50 -6.86 3.22 4.12
CA GLU A 50 -7.72 4.33 4.56
C GLU A 50 -7.89 5.37 3.44
N SER A 51 -6.81 5.63 2.70
CA SER A 51 -6.82 6.48 1.51
C SER A 51 -5.67 6.12 0.58
N TRP A 52 -5.67 6.67 -0.63
CA TRP A 52 -4.58 6.53 -1.57
C TRP A 52 -4.37 7.83 -2.34
N GLU A 53 -3.15 8.05 -2.80
CA GLU A 53 -2.77 9.20 -3.61
C GLU A 53 -1.70 8.85 -4.64
N LEU A 54 -1.49 9.74 -5.61
CA LEU A 54 -0.46 9.60 -6.61
C LEU A 54 0.65 10.62 -6.33
N GLU A 55 1.80 10.16 -5.88
CA GLU A 55 2.98 11.00 -5.63
C GLU A 55 4.13 10.58 -6.53
N ASN A 56 4.69 11.53 -7.29
CA ASN A 56 5.84 11.29 -8.18
C ASN A 56 5.64 10.12 -9.18
N GLY A 57 4.39 9.85 -9.61
CA GLY A 57 4.07 8.73 -10.51
C GLY A 57 3.88 7.38 -9.82
N LYS A 58 4.00 7.35 -8.49
CA LYS A 58 3.84 6.19 -7.62
C LYS A 58 2.51 6.25 -6.88
N ILE A 59 1.84 5.12 -6.73
CA ILE A 59 0.63 5.05 -5.90
C ILE A 59 1.07 4.91 -4.44
N VAL A 60 0.61 5.81 -3.56
CA VAL A 60 0.87 5.73 -2.13
C VAL A 60 -0.41 5.29 -1.44
N PHE A 61 -0.38 4.09 -0.83
CA PHE A 61 -1.45 3.60 0.02
C PHE A 61 -1.21 4.09 1.43
N ASN A 62 -2.15 4.87 1.93
CA ASN A 62 -2.14 5.35 3.28
C ASN A 62 -2.91 4.37 4.16
N VAL A 63 -2.21 3.75 5.10
CA VAL A 63 -2.75 2.77 6.04
C VAL A 63 -2.70 3.32 7.46
N ASP A 64 -3.61 2.86 8.30
CA ASP A 64 -3.54 3.06 9.74
C ASP A 64 -3.46 1.68 10.40
N ASN A 65 -2.26 1.29 10.81
CA ASN A 65 -2.05 0.01 11.49
C ASN A 65 -2.31 0.09 13.00
N GLY A 66 -3.11 1.07 13.46
CA GLY A 66 -4.05 0.98 14.58
C GLY A 66 -3.60 0.33 15.90
N ASN A 67 -2.30 0.14 16.12
CA ASN A 67 -1.75 -0.47 17.33
C ASN A 67 -1.44 0.67 18.30
N GLU A 68 -2.42 0.98 19.14
CA GLU A 68 -2.16 1.49 20.49
C GLU A 68 -1.27 0.52 21.29
#